data_AF-E2FL38-F1
#
_entry.id   AF-E2FL38-F1
#
_cell.length_a   1.000
_cell.length_b   1.000
_cell.length_c   1.000
_cell.angle_alpha   90.00
_cell.angle_beta   90.00
_cell.angle_gamma   90.00
#
_symmetry.space_group_name_H-M   'P 1'
#
loop_
_entity.id
_entity.type
_entity.pdbx_description
1 polymer ?
#
loop_
_entity_poly.entity_id
_entity_poly.type
_entity_poly.pdbx_seq_one_letter_code
_entity_poly.pdbx_strand_id
1 'polypeptide(L)'
;INGTWCTILFDRIDSKKLHCWLAQVLGITRLVRFDLAVDDYTGNFDAKYAEKCFYEGAFRTAPRGQGPSMVPHKRITENGALMEEATIVGSRSSAIYWQIYN
;
A
#
# COMPACT_ATOMS: atom_id res chain seq x y z
N ILE A 1 -4.61 -5.54 -12.53
CA ILE A 1 -5.27 -4.25 -12.87
C ILE A 1 -4.57 -3.19 -12.01
N ASN A 2 -4.13 -2.07 -12.58
CA ASN A 2 -3.43 -1.03 -11.81
C ASN A 2 -4.43 -0.02 -11.21
N GLY A 3 -3.95 0.89 -10.35
CA GLY A 3 -4.80 1.86 -9.65
C GLY A 3 -5.69 2.70 -10.58
N THR A 4 -5.12 3.31 -11.63
CA THR A 4 -5.86 4.13 -12.59
C THR A 4 -7.01 3.36 -13.26
N TRP A 5 -6.75 2.11 -13.63
CA TRP A 5 -7.77 1.25 -14.24
C TRP A 5 -8.79 0.75 -13.21
N CYS A 6 -8.42 0.58 -11.94
CA CYS A 6 -9.37 0.23 -10.89
C CYS A 6 -10.44 1.32 -10.74
N THR A 7 -10.08 2.60 -10.74
CA THR A 7 -11.06 3.71 -10.70
C THR A 7 -12.03 3.62 -11.88
N ILE A 8 -11.50 3.57 -13.12
CA ILE A 8 -12.32 3.51 -14.34
C ILE A 8 -13.23 2.26 -14.35
N LEU A 9 -12.73 1.14 -13.83
CA LEU A 9 -13.48 -0.11 -13.76
C LEU A 9 -14.65 0.01 -12.78
N PHE A 10 -14.40 0.50 -11.56
CA PHE A 10 -15.44 0.64 -10.54
C PHE A 10 -16.43 1.77 -10.83
N ASP A 11 -16.08 2.73 -11.68
CA ASP A 11 -17.04 3.70 -12.23
C ASP A 11 -18.08 3.05 -13.17
N ARG A 12 -17.76 1.88 -13.74
CA ARG A 12 -18.57 1.23 -14.79
C ARG A 12 -19.24 -0.06 -14.33
N ILE A 13 -18.63 -0.79 -13.40
CA ILE A 13 -19.13 -2.07 -12.92
C ILE A 13 -19.09 -2.15 -11.39
N ASP A 14 -20.06 -2.86 -10.82
CA ASP A 14 -20.05 -3.19 -9.40
C ASP A 14 -19.05 -4.33 -9.09
N SER A 15 -18.71 -4.47 -7.81
CA SER A 15 -17.76 -5.47 -7.32
C SER A 15 -18.25 -6.92 -7.52
N LYS A 16 -19.56 -7.16 -7.51
CA LYS A 16 -20.14 -8.51 -7.71
C LYS A 16 -19.99 -8.95 -9.17
N LYS A 17 -20.22 -8.05 -10.12
CA LYS A 17 -19.98 -8.28 -11.55
C LYS A 17 -18.51 -8.53 -11.80
N LEU A 18 -17.62 -7.75 -11.21
CA LEU A 18 -16.18 -8.00 -11.32
C LEU A 18 -15.82 -9.39 -10.80
N HIS A 19 -16.33 -9.78 -9.62
CA HIS A 19 -16.11 -11.11 -9.08
C HIS A 19 -16.62 -12.22 -10.02
N CYS A 20 -17.83 -12.08 -10.58
CA CYS A 20 -18.37 -13.01 -11.56
C CYS A 20 -17.45 -13.16 -12.78
N TRP A 21 -17.00 -12.04 -13.37
CA TRP A 21 -16.06 -12.07 -14.49
C TRP A 21 -14.75 -12.79 -14.13
N LEU A 22 -14.16 -12.46 -12.99
CA LEU A 22 -12.88 -13.05 -12.58
C LEU A 22 -13.02 -14.55 -12.25
N ALA A 23 -14.02 -14.92 -11.46
CA ALA A 23 -14.15 -16.28 -10.94
C ALA A 23 -14.88 -17.24 -11.90
N GLN A 24 -15.99 -16.81 -12.50
CA GLN A 24 -16.87 -17.68 -13.28
C GLN A 24 -16.54 -17.67 -14.78
N VAL A 25 -16.18 -16.51 -15.33
CA VAL A 25 -15.89 -16.39 -16.78
C VAL A 25 -14.44 -16.69 -17.09
N LEU A 26 -13.51 -16.06 -16.34
CA LEU A 26 -12.07 -16.21 -16.56
C LEU A 26 -11.46 -17.38 -15.77
N GLY A 27 -12.21 -17.98 -14.84
CA GLY A 27 -11.74 -19.14 -14.06
C GLY A 27 -10.56 -18.83 -13.14
N ILE A 28 -10.41 -17.59 -12.67
CA ILE A 28 -9.30 -17.19 -11.79
C ILE A 28 -9.52 -17.80 -10.40
N THR A 29 -8.61 -18.67 -9.99
CA THR A 29 -8.65 -19.37 -8.70
C THR A 29 -7.66 -18.83 -7.67
N ARG A 30 -6.73 -17.98 -8.08
CA ARG A 30 -5.67 -17.44 -7.22
C ARG A 30 -5.34 -15.99 -7.55
N LEU A 31 -5.30 -15.15 -6.51
CA LEU A 31 -4.72 -13.81 -6.59
C LEU A 31 -3.24 -13.88 -6.24
N VAL A 32 -2.40 -13.32 -7.11
CA VAL A 32 -0.94 -13.25 -6.89
C VAL A 32 -0.57 -12.00 -6.10
N ARG A 33 -1.34 -10.92 -6.27
CA ARG A 33 -1.14 -9.63 -5.60
C ARG A 33 -2.47 -8.90 -5.50
N PHE A 34 -2.66 -8.22 -4.37
CA PHE A 34 -3.80 -7.34 -4.13
C PHE A 34 -3.30 -6.16 -3.30
N ASP A 35 -3.49 -4.96 -3.82
CA ASP A 35 -3.07 -3.71 -3.17
C ASP A 35 -4.31 -3.01 -2.61
N LEU A 36 -4.25 -2.61 -1.34
CA LEU A 36 -5.26 -1.81 -0.66
C LEU A 36 -4.70 -0.40 -0.45
N ALA A 37 -5.54 0.61 -0.71
CA ALA A 37 -5.19 2.00 -0.50
C ALA A 37 -6.30 2.69 0.32
N VAL A 38 -5.89 3.63 1.18
CA VAL A 38 -6.77 4.47 1.98
C VAL A 38 -6.18 5.88 1.94
N ASP A 39 -6.98 6.85 1.51
CA ASP A 39 -6.59 8.25 1.51
C ASP A 39 -6.98 8.89 2.85
N ASP A 40 -6.00 9.49 3.54
CA ASP A 40 -6.24 10.23 4.78
C ASP A 40 -6.32 11.73 4.52
N TYR A 41 -7.54 12.28 4.58
CA TYR A 41 -7.78 13.71 4.49
C TYR A 41 -7.79 14.43 5.85
N THR A 42 -7.54 13.70 6.95
CA THR A 42 -7.48 14.27 8.31
C THR A 42 -6.07 14.68 8.72
N GLY A 43 -5.04 14.16 8.05
CA GLY A 43 -3.63 14.45 8.33
C GLY A 43 -3.09 13.75 9.59
N ASN A 44 -3.75 12.68 10.04
CA ASN A 44 -3.36 11.93 11.23
C ASN A 44 -2.35 10.82 10.92
N PHE A 45 -2.32 10.33 9.68
CA PHE A 45 -1.53 9.17 9.27
C PHE A 45 -0.46 9.55 8.25
N ASP A 46 0.46 10.43 8.65
CA ASP A 46 1.59 10.86 7.81
C ASP A 46 2.78 9.87 7.83
N ALA A 47 3.75 10.11 6.95
CA ALA A 47 4.96 9.28 6.86
C ALA A 47 5.74 9.20 8.20
N LYS A 48 5.76 10.27 9.00
CA LYS A 48 6.46 10.31 10.30
C LYS A 48 5.72 9.50 11.36
N TYR A 49 4.39 9.56 11.35
CA TYR A 49 3.54 8.75 12.20
C TYR A 49 3.74 7.27 11.90
N ALA A 50 3.84 6.91 10.62
CA ALA A 50 4.18 5.54 10.22
C ALA A 50 5.55 5.09 10.73
N GLU A 51 6.58 5.96 10.71
CA GLU A 51 7.89 5.65 11.30
C GLU A 51 7.79 5.38 12.81
N LYS A 52 7.02 6.20 13.54
CA LYS A 52 6.73 5.95 14.95
C LYS A 52 6.04 4.60 15.17
N CYS A 53 5.00 4.29 14.39
CA CYS A 53 4.29 3.01 14.46
C CYS A 53 5.20 1.81 14.15
N PHE A 54 6.22 1.99 13.31
CA PHE A 54 7.21 0.96 13.04
C PHE A 54 8.03 0.60 14.27
N TYR A 55 8.53 1.60 15.01
CA TYR A 55 9.25 1.36 16.26
C TYR A 55 8.37 0.78 17.37
N GLU A 56 7.07 1.10 17.36
CA GLU A 56 6.07 0.51 18.26
C GLU A 56 5.67 -0.92 17.85
N GLY A 57 6.17 -1.43 16.72
CA GLY A 57 5.95 -2.81 16.28
C GLY A 57 4.62 -3.04 15.56
N ALA A 58 3.91 -1.99 15.14
CA ALA A 58 2.59 -2.09 14.50
C ALA A 58 2.60 -2.89 13.18
N PHE A 59 3.73 -2.92 12.47
CA PHE A 59 3.87 -3.65 11.20
C PHE A 59 4.34 -5.10 11.39
N ARG A 60 4.47 -5.60 12.62
CA ARG A 60 4.82 -7.01 12.84
C ARG A 60 3.65 -7.91 12.48
N THR A 61 3.93 -8.91 11.65
CA THR A 61 2.97 -9.94 11.25
C THR A 61 3.01 -11.17 12.15
N ALA A 62 4.06 -11.30 12.98
CA ALA A 62 4.25 -12.41 13.90
C ALA A 62 4.88 -11.95 15.23
N PRO A 63 4.53 -12.60 16.37
CA PRO A 63 5.08 -12.29 17.68
C PRO A 63 6.55 -12.69 17.84
N ARG A 64 7.07 -13.55 16.96
CA ARG A 64 8.46 -14.05 16.98
C ARG A 64 9.08 -13.92 15.58
N GLY A 65 10.41 -14.01 15.52
CA GLY A 65 11.18 -13.90 14.28
C GLY A 65 11.58 -12.47 13.93
N GLN A 66 12.28 -12.34 12.79
CA GLN A 66 12.74 -11.05 12.27
C GLN A 66 11.53 -10.22 11.79
N GLY A 67 11.45 -8.98 12.26
CA GLY A 67 10.45 -8.03 11.80
C GLY A 67 10.74 -7.52 10.38
N PRO A 68 9.78 -6.82 9.74
CA PRO A 68 10.03 -6.18 8.47
C PRO A 68 11.09 -5.08 8.61
N SER A 69 11.78 -4.75 7.52
CA SER A 69 12.67 -3.59 7.43
C SER A 69 11.89 -2.33 7.12
N MET A 70 12.32 -1.17 7.64
CA MET A 70 11.80 0.14 7.24
C MET A 70 12.82 0.87 6.37
N VAL A 71 12.35 1.54 5.31
CA VAL A 71 13.12 2.43 4.44
C VAL A 71 12.44 3.79 4.41
N PRO A 72 13.05 4.84 4.99
CA PRO A 72 12.58 6.20 4.80
C PRO A 72 12.92 6.66 3.37
N HIS A 73 11.94 7.24 2.68
CA HIS A 73 12.08 7.80 1.33
C HIS A 73 11.81 9.30 1.38
N LYS A 74 12.80 10.09 0.95
CA LYS A 74 12.69 11.55 0.87
C LYS A 74 13.25 12.03 -0.44
N ARG A 75 12.48 12.85 -1.15
CA ARG A 75 12.91 13.53 -2.37
C ARG A 75 12.98 15.02 -2.10
N ILE A 76 14.15 15.61 -2.32
CA ILE A 76 14.41 17.03 -2.08
C ILE A 76 14.82 17.67 -3.42
N THR A 77 14.29 18.85 -3.70
CA THR A 77 14.65 19.63 -4.89
C THR A 77 16.02 20.29 -4.72
N GLU A 78 16.60 20.80 -5.81
CA GLU A 78 17.88 21.53 -5.78
C GLU A 78 17.87 22.72 -4.80
N ASN A 79 16.71 23.35 -4.63
CA ASN A 79 16.51 24.48 -3.72
C ASN A 79 16.29 24.07 -2.25
N GLY A 80 16.38 22.77 -1.94
CA GLY A 80 16.17 22.24 -0.59
C GLY A 80 14.69 22.03 -0.20
N ALA A 81 13.74 22.26 -1.11
CA ALA A 81 12.32 22.02 -0.82
C ALA A 81 11.99 20.52 -0.86
N LEU A 82 11.29 20.02 0.15
CA LEU A 82 10.80 18.64 0.23
C LEU A 82 9.69 18.43 -0.81
N MET A 83 9.88 17.48 -1.72
CA MET A 83 8.97 17.19 -2.80
C MET A 83 8.11 15.95 -2.52
N GLU A 84 8.72 14.91 -1.95
CA GLU A 84 8.04 13.66 -1.61
C GLU A 84 8.60 13.13 -0.30
N GLU A 85 7.72 12.66 0.58
CA GLU A 85 8.07 11.98 1.83
C GLU A 85 7.24 10.72 1.96
N ALA A 86 7.91 9.59 2.18
CA ALA A 86 7.26 8.31 2.38
C ALA A 86 8.02 7.43 3.35
N THR A 87 7.29 6.60 4.07
CA THR A 87 7.80 5.53 4.92
C THR A 87 7.40 4.19 4.31
N ILE A 88 8.40 3.40 3.93
CA ILE A 88 8.21 2.10 3.31
C ILE A 88 8.56 1.02 4.33
N VAL A 89 7.68 0.05 4.52
CA VAL A 89 7.92 -1.09 5.44
C VAL A 89 7.77 -2.41 4.69
N GLY A 90 8.82 -3.23 4.74
CA GLY A 90 8.95 -4.47 3.99
C GLY A 90 9.68 -4.30 2.64
N SER A 91 9.68 -5.36 1.84
CA SER A 91 10.28 -5.39 0.51
C SER A 91 9.18 -5.51 -0.54
N ARG A 92 9.42 -5.04 -1.78
CA ARG A 92 8.48 -5.29 -2.88
C ARG A 92 8.27 -6.77 -3.21
N SER A 93 9.19 -7.63 -2.78
CA SER A 93 9.10 -9.09 -2.93
C SER A 93 8.46 -9.79 -1.73
N SER A 94 8.20 -9.11 -0.61
CA SER A 94 7.54 -9.73 0.54
C SER A 94 6.03 -9.86 0.31
N ALA A 95 5.40 -10.82 1.00
CA ALA A 95 3.97 -11.03 0.91
C ALA A 95 3.14 -9.82 1.38
N ILE A 96 3.68 -9.06 2.32
CA ILE A 96 3.10 -7.80 2.83
C ILE A 96 4.12 -6.69 2.59
N TYR A 97 3.66 -5.58 2.03
CA TYR A 97 4.45 -4.41 1.71
C TYR A 97 3.60 -3.17 2.04
N TRP A 98 4.13 -2.28 2.87
CA TRP A 98 3.47 -1.05 3.26
C TRP A 98 4.18 0.14 2.62
N GLN A 99 3.39 1.06 2.07
CA GLN A 99 3.86 2.32 1.56
C GLN A 99 2.94 3.41 2.10
N ILE A 100 3.47 4.25 2.98
CA ILE A 100 2.78 5.41 3.53
C ILE A 100 3.47 6.64 2.97
N TYR A 101 2.73 7.52 2.31
CA TYR A 101 3.28 8.71 1.66
C TYR A 101 2.36 9.90 1.87
N ASN A 102 2.97 11.08 1.90
CA ASN A 102 2.29 12.37 1.96
C ASN A 102 2.06 12.93 0.55
#